data_AF-K1SIC9-F1
#
_entry.id   AF-K1SIC9-F1
#
_cell.length_a   1.000
_cell.length_b   1.000
_cell.length_c   1.000
_cell.angle_alpha   90.00
_cell.angle_beta   90.00
_cell.angle_gamma   90.00
#
_symmetry.space_group_name_H-M   'P 1'
#
loop_
_entity.id
_entity.type
_entity.pdbx_description
1 polymer ?
#
loop_
_entity_poly.entity_id
_entity_poly.type
_entity_poly.pdbx_seq_one_letter_code
_entity_poly.pdbx_strand_id
1 'polypeptide(L)'
;AITGNVGTSYIGKDAFQEVYITGITMPITKHNFFVSDIKELAPTLREAFKIANSGRKGPVLVDIPKDVTAAITEYEKAAPEVIIDNTVINEDEVKKAAALINKAKRPVIEIGGGVVSSEASDLVRMLVNKTGAPCCHTLMAAGVLGYSERLNYGLVGMHGSFVTNKAIDEADVLVAIGTRFSDRVALNTNRFAHKAKVIQIDIDLSEIDKNVKVDHALVGDVKTIVMDLLHYVKQSDRTDWLKTLDEYKKSDYHPVDSDKFITPHQLIRAICENVPKDTVYVTDVGQHQMWAAQY
;
A
#
# COMPACT_ATOMS: atom_id res chain seq x y z
N ALA A 1 0.85 -19.60 -4.39
CA ALA A 1 1.02 -20.90 -3.70
C ALA A 1 0.98 -22.00 -4.74
N ILE A 2 1.83 -23.02 -4.59
CA ILE A 2 1.80 -24.22 -5.43
C ILE A 2 1.51 -25.39 -4.50
N THR A 3 0.44 -26.13 -4.76
CA THR A 3 0.01 -27.26 -3.93
C THR A 3 0.05 -28.56 -4.73
N GLY A 4 0.42 -29.64 -4.06
CA GLY A 4 0.28 -30.99 -4.60
C GLY A 4 -1.10 -31.54 -4.24
N ASN A 5 -1.68 -32.34 -5.14
CA ASN A 5 -2.93 -33.05 -4.88
C ASN A 5 -2.81 -34.55 -5.20
N VAL A 6 -3.84 -35.31 -4.84
CA VAL A 6 -3.97 -36.73 -5.21
C VAL A 6 -3.93 -36.90 -6.73
N GLY A 7 -3.72 -38.14 -7.19
CA GLY A 7 -3.72 -38.38 -8.63
C GLY A 7 -5.06 -38.04 -9.27
N THR A 8 -5.07 -37.56 -10.52
CA THR A 8 -6.29 -37.12 -11.22
C THR A 8 -7.45 -38.13 -11.11
N SER A 9 -7.16 -39.43 -11.23
CA SER A 9 -8.14 -40.52 -11.13
C SER A 9 -8.77 -40.72 -9.74
N TYR A 10 -8.22 -40.08 -8.70
CA TYR A 10 -8.71 -40.11 -7.32
C TYR A 10 -9.49 -38.85 -6.94
N ILE A 11 -9.47 -37.81 -7.78
CA ILE A 11 -10.20 -36.58 -7.50
C ILE A 11 -11.71 -36.85 -7.45
N GLY A 12 -12.37 -36.29 -6.44
CA GLY A 12 -13.80 -36.44 -6.13
C GLY A 12 -14.15 -37.78 -5.45
N LYS A 13 -13.17 -38.53 -4.92
CA LYS A 13 -13.40 -39.86 -4.32
C LYS A 13 -13.12 -39.90 -2.82
N ASP A 14 -12.98 -38.75 -2.19
CA ASP A 14 -12.60 -38.61 -0.77
C ASP A 14 -11.31 -39.38 -0.47
N ALA A 15 -10.34 -39.27 -1.38
CA ALA A 15 -9.08 -39.99 -1.28
C ALA A 15 -8.23 -39.50 -0.10
N PHE A 16 -7.22 -40.28 0.29
CA PHE A 16 -6.34 -39.93 1.39
C PHE A 16 -5.62 -38.59 1.12
N GLN A 17 -5.82 -37.62 2.03
CA GLN A 17 -5.33 -36.24 1.94
C GLN A 17 -5.89 -35.41 0.78
N GLU A 18 -6.97 -35.86 0.14
CA GLU A 18 -7.69 -35.04 -0.83
C GLU A 18 -8.43 -33.88 -0.16
N VAL A 19 -8.34 -32.70 -0.75
CA VAL A 19 -9.17 -31.56 -0.40
C VAL A 19 -9.44 -30.70 -1.64
N TYR A 20 -10.64 -30.12 -1.75
CA TYR A 20 -10.96 -29.17 -2.81
C TYR A 20 -10.34 -27.79 -2.52
N ILE A 21 -9.00 -27.71 -2.56
CA ILE A 21 -8.23 -26.54 -2.13
C ILE A 21 -8.54 -25.29 -2.96
N THR A 22 -8.84 -25.46 -4.25
CA THR A 22 -9.21 -24.36 -5.14
C THR A 22 -10.56 -23.75 -4.75
N GLY A 23 -11.51 -24.55 -4.24
CA GLY A 23 -12.74 -24.04 -3.66
C GLY A 23 -12.51 -23.33 -2.32
N ILE A 24 -11.71 -23.92 -1.43
CA ILE A 24 -11.38 -23.33 -0.12
C ILE A 24 -10.70 -21.97 -0.26
N THR A 25 -9.80 -21.82 -1.22
CA THR A 25 -8.98 -20.62 -1.37
C THR A 25 -9.57 -19.58 -2.31
N MET A 26 -10.65 -19.89 -3.05
CA MET A 26 -11.30 -18.97 -3.99
C MET A 26 -11.60 -17.57 -3.41
N PRO A 27 -12.09 -17.39 -2.17
CA PRO A 27 -12.39 -16.05 -1.66
C PRO A 27 -11.17 -15.28 -1.16
N ILE A 28 -9.99 -15.91 -1.09
CA ILE A 28 -8.76 -15.31 -0.53
C ILE A 28 -7.59 -15.28 -1.52
N THR A 29 -7.84 -15.59 -2.79
CA THR A 29 -6.89 -15.48 -3.90
C THR A 29 -7.47 -14.66 -5.03
N LYS A 30 -6.59 -14.06 -5.84
CA LYS A 30 -6.99 -13.42 -7.10
C LYS A 30 -7.49 -14.43 -8.11
N HIS A 31 -6.88 -15.61 -8.12
CA HIS A 31 -7.21 -16.69 -9.03
C HIS A 31 -6.67 -18.01 -8.50
N ASN A 32 -7.31 -19.10 -8.91
CA ASN A 32 -6.91 -20.46 -8.62
C ASN A 32 -6.86 -21.26 -9.91
N PHE A 33 -5.82 -22.06 -10.06
CA PHE A 33 -5.68 -23.01 -11.14
C PHE A 33 -5.68 -24.44 -10.59
N PHE A 34 -6.25 -25.35 -11.36
CA PHE A 34 -6.10 -26.80 -11.18
C PHE A 34 -5.52 -27.36 -12.48
N VAL A 35 -4.33 -27.95 -12.41
CA VAL A 35 -3.57 -28.39 -13.60
C VAL A 35 -3.74 -29.89 -13.76
N SER A 36 -4.61 -30.36 -14.67
CA SER A 36 -4.86 -31.80 -14.88
C SER A 36 -3.99 -32.45 -15.95
N ASP A 37 -3.24 -31.67 -16.74
CA ASP A 37 -2.33 -32.17 -17.78
C ASP A 37 -0.95 -31.51 -17.65
N ILE A 38 0.12 -32.30 -17.79
CA ILE A 38 1.50 -31.83 -17.73
C ILE A 38 1.82 -30.80 -18.82
N LYS A 39 1.13 -30.84 -19.96
CA LYS A 39 1.26 -29.85 -21.04
C LYS A 39 0.79 -28.45 -20.63
N GLU A 40 -0.13 -28.37 -19.68
CA GLU A 40 -0.70 -27.11 -19.19
C GLU A 40 0.10 -26.50 -18.05
N LEU A 41 1.01 -27.26 -17.42
CA LEU A 41 1.73 -26.81 -16.22
C LEU A 41 2.56 -25.55 -16.49
N ALA A 42 3.39 -25.57 -17.53
CA ALA A 42 4.25 -24.43 -17.85
C ALA A 42 3.47 -23.15 -18.21
N PRO A 43 2.48 -23.17 -19.15
CA PRO A 43 1.70 -21.96 -19.44
C PRO A 43 0.87 -21.49 -18.23
N THR A 44 0.32 -22.42 -17.44
CA THR A 44 -0.44 -22.07 -16.22
C THR A 44 0.42 -21.35 -15.19
N LEU A 45 1.65 -21.83 -14.95
CA LEU A 45 2.56 -21.15 -14.03
C LEU A 45 2.89 -19.73 -14.53
N ARG A 46 3.15 -19.55 -15.83
CA ARG A 46 3.41 -18.22 -16.41
C ARG A 46 2.23 -17.27 -16.20
N GLU A 47 1.02 -17.74 -16.48
CA GLU A 47 -0.20 -16.96 -16.27
C GLU A 47 -0.43 -16.66 -14.77
N ALA A 48 -0.18 -17.62 -13.89
CA ALA A 48 -0.29 -17.42 -12.45
C ALA A 48 0.63 -16.31 -11.94
N PHE A 49 1.88 -16.26 -12.42
CA PHE A 49 2.80 -15.16 -12.10
C PHE A 49 2.34 -13.83 -12.69
N LYS A 50 1.79 -13.83 -13.91
CA LYS A 50 1.21 -12.63 -14.54
C LYS A 50 0.06 -12.07 -13.73
N ILE A 51 -0.92 -12.89 -13.36
CA ILE A 51 -2.09 -12.49 -12.55
C ILE A 51 -1.66 -12.02 -11.16
N ALA A 52 -0.71 -12.70 -10.52
CA ALA A 52 -0.27 -12.33 -9.17
C ALA A 52 0.37 -10.93 -9.12
N ASN A 53 1.01 -10.52 -10.22
CA ASN A 53 1.77 -9.28 -10.31
C ASN A 53 1.05 -8.15 -11.09
N SER A 54 -0.06 -8.42 -11.77
CA SER A 54 -0.82 -7.40 -12.53
C SER A 54 -1.87 -6.67 -11.68
N GLY A 55 -2.17 -5.41 -12.05
CA GLY A 55 -3.11 -4.56 -11.31
C GLY A 55 -2.76 -4.52 -9.82
N ARG A 56 -3.77 -4.63 -8.95
CA ARG A 56 -3.51 -4.86 -7.52
C ARG A 56 -2.89 -6.23 -7.32
N LYS A 57 -1.64 -6.27 -6.85
CA LYS A 57 -0.90 -7.51 -6.55
C LYS A 57 -1.64 -8.35 -5.51
N GLY A 58 -1.58 -9.67 -5.65
CA GLY A 58 -2.27 -10.59 -4.75
C GLY A 58 -1.98 -12.05 -5.03
N PRO A 59 -2.37 -12.95 -4.10
CA PRO A 59 -1.99 -14.35 -4.18
C PRO A 59 -2.76 -15.09 -5.28
N VAL A 60 -2.08 -16.04 -5.91
CA VAL A 60 -2.66 -17.01 -6.85
C VAL A 60 -2.29 -18.41 -6.37
N LEU A 61 -3.22 -19.36 -6.43
CA LEU A 61 -2.95 -20.78 -6.13
C LEU A 61 -2.90 -21.60 -7.41
N VAL A 62 -1.93 -22.51 -7.52
CA VAL A 62 -1.85 -23.50 -8.59
C VAL A 62 -1.81 -24.88 -7.94
N ASP A 63 -2.86 -25.66 -8.14
CA ASP A 63 -2.99 -27.01 -7.60
C ASP A 63 -2.64 -28.05 -8.66
N ILE A 64 -1.75 -28.98 -8.31
CA ILE A 64 -1.13 -29.90 -9.26
C ILE A 64 -1.22 -31.34 -8.73
N PRO A 65 -2.02 -32.22 -9.35
CA PRO A 65 -2.06 -33.66 -9.07
C PRO A 65 -0.70 -34.32 -9.19
N LYS A 66 -0.43 -35.31 -8.32
CA LYS A 66 0.87 -36.00 -8.27
C LYS A 66 1.24 -36.68 -9.60
N ASP A 67 0.27 -37.23 -10.32
CA ASP A 67 0.49 -37.91 -11.61
C ASP A 67 0.85 -36.91 -12.72
N VAL A 68 0.36 -35.68 -12.64
CA VAL A 68 0.78 -34.58 -13.51
C VAL A 68 2.23 -34.21 -13.22
N THR A 69 2.62 -34.05 -11.95
CA THR A 69 4.03 -33.75 -11.61
C THR A 69 5.02 -34.86 -11.99
N ALA A 70 4.54 -36.11 -12.09
CA ALA A 70 5.37 -37.27 -12.46
C ALA A 70 5.43 -37.51 -13.98
N ALA A 71 4.53 -36.91 -14.75
CA ALA A 71 4.49 -37.07 -16.19
C ALA A 71 5.61 -36.30 -16.90
N ILE A 72 5.93 -36.72 -18.12
CA ILE A 72 6.96 -36.12 -18.95
C ILE A 72 6.29 -35.50 -20.19
N THR A 73 6.73 -34.30 -20.56
CA THR A 73 6.31 -33.62 -21.79
C THR A 73 7.49 -32.85 -22.37
N GLU A 74 7.37 -32.46 -23.64
CA GLU A 74 8.27 -31.47 -24.23
C GLU A 74 8.07 -30.11 -23.52
N TYR A 75 9.19 -29.49 -23.11
CA TYR A 75 9.19 -28.19 -22.45
C TYR A 75 9.78 -27.13 -23.36
N GLU A 76 8.96 -26.14 -23.69
CA GLU A 76 9.43 -24.93 -24.35
C GLU A 76 9.84 -23.89 -23.30
N LYS A 77 11.13 -23.53 -23.29
CA LYS A 77 11.65 -22.47 -22.42
C LYS A 77 11.20 -21.10 -22.95
N ALA A 78 10.45 -20.37 -22.13
CA ALA A 78 10.13 -18.96 -22.37
C ALA A 78 10.65 -18.10 -21.21
N ALA A 79 11.05 -16.86 -21.52
CA ALA A 79 11.32 -15.87 -20.48
C ALA A 79 10.00 -15.48 -19.77
N PRO A 80 10.06 -15.09 -18.48
CA PRO A 80 8.92 -14.46 -17.84
C PRO A 80 8.44 -13.26 -18.66
N GLU A 81 7.12 -13.12 -18.84
CA GLU A 81 6.56 -11.95 -19.49
C GLU A 81 6.83 -10.72 -18.63
N VAL A 82 7.34 -9.65 -19.25
CA VAL A 82 7.46 -8.36 -18.57
C VAL A 82 6.05 -7.79 -18.45
N ILE A 83 5.60 -7.58 -17.22
CA ILE A 83 4.30 -6.95 -16.96
C ILE A 83 4.47 -5.47 -17.21
N ILE A 84 3.96 -5.02 -18.34
CA ILE A 84 3.93 -3.61 -18.71
C ILE A 84 2.67 -3.01 -18.10
N ASP A 85 2.86 -1.94 -17.34
CA ASP A 85 1.75 -1.08 -16.95
C ASP A 85 1.21 -0.38 -18.20
N ASN A 86 -0.04 -0.69 -18.55
CA ASN A 86 -0.76 -0.05 -19.66
C ASN A 86 -1.72 1.02 -19.14
N THR A 87 -1.44 1.62 -17.97
CA THR A 87 -2.18 2.76 -17.44
C THR A 87 -2.15 3.89 -18.48
N VAL A 88 -3.30 4.15 -19.10
CA VAL A 88 -3.52 5.31 -19.96
C VAL A 88 -4.43 6.26 -19.20
N ILE A 89 -3.85 7.36 -18.73
CA ILE A 89 -4.61 8.37 -18.01
C ILE A 89 -4.77 9.59 -18.87
N ASN A 90 -6.01 10.10 -18.87
CA ASN A 90 -6.31 11.34 -19.53
C ASN A 90 -5.51 12.47 -18.88
N GLU A 91 -4.64 13.10 -19.67
CA GLU A 91 -3.78 14.21 -19.27
C GLU A 91 -4.59 15.36 -18.63
N ASP A 92 -5.82 15.60 -19.09
CA ASP A 92 -6.69 16.62 -18.51
C ASP A 92 -7.11 16.27 -17.08
N GLU A 93 -7.29 14.98 -16.75
CA GLU A 93 -7.59 14.54 -15.38
C GLU A 93 -6.37 14.73 -14.47
N VAL A 94 -5.15 14.49 -14.97
CA VAL A 94 -3.91 14.79 -14.23
C VAL A 94 -3.77 16.29 -14.00
N LYS A 95 -4.01 17.11 -15.02
CA LYS A 95 -3.98 18.58 -14.91
C LYS A 95 -5.01 19.11 -13.91
N LYS A 96 -6.22 18.54 -13.88
CA LYS A 96 -7.25 18.87 -12.88
C LYS A 96 -6.78 18.56 -11.46
N ALA A 97 -6.24 17.36 -11.22
CA ALA A 97 -5.68 17.00 -9.92
C ALA A 97 -4.54 17.93 -9.51
N ALA A 98 -3.59 18.20 -10.41
CA ALA A 98 -2.49 19.13 -10.16
C ALA A 98 -2.99 20.56 -9.87
N ALA A 99 -4.05 21.01 -10.55
CA ALA A 99 -4.66 22.32 -10.29
C ALA A 99 -5.29 22.42 -8.89
N LEU A 100 -5.92 21.35 -8.41
CA LEU A 100 -6.43 21.27 -7.02
C LEU A 100 -5.27 21.36 -6.02
N ILE A 101 -4.22 20.57 -6.21
CA ILE A 101 -3.01 20.58 -5.35
C ILE A 101 -2.35 21.96 -5.32
N ASN A 102 -2.19 22.59 -6.49
CA ASN A 102 -1.57 23.90 -6.63
C ASN A 102 -2.39 25.02 -5.95
N LYS A 103 -3.73 24.92 -5.94
CA LYS A 103 -4.63 25.90 -5.34
C LYS A 103 -4.83 25.70 -3.83
N ALA A 104 -4.60 24.49 -3.33
CA ALA A 104 -4.71 24.15 -1.92
C ALA A 104 -3.95 25.14 -1.04
N LYS A 105 -4.44 25.44 0.15
CA LYS A 105 -3.74 26.22 1.19
C LYS A 105 -3.25 25.32 2.31
N ARG A 106 -3.98 24.25 2.61
CA ARG A 106 -3.68 23.25 3.63
C ARG A 106 -3.72 21.83 3.01
N PRO A 107 -2.89 21.54 1.99
CA PRO A 107 -2.85 20.19 1.43
C PRO A 107 -2.26 19.21 2.45
N VAL A 108 -2.68 17.95 2.37
CA VAL A 108 -2.06 16.80 3.03
C VAL A 108 -1.89 15.68 2.00
N ILE A 109 -0.75 14.99 2.02
CA ILE A 109 -0.51 13.78 1.22
C ILE A 109 -0.59 12.57 2.15
N GLU A 110 -1.44 11.60 1.84
CA GLU A 110 -1.52 10.31 2.54
C GLU A 110 -0.92 9.21 1.65
N ILE A 111 0.11 8.54 2.14
CA ILE A 111 0.82 7.47 1.41
C ILE A 111 0.37 6.09 1.90
N GLY A 112 -0.06 5.24 0.96
CA GLY A 112 -0.39 3.85 1.20
C GLY A 112 0.61 2.86 0.63
N GLY A 113 0.42 1.57 0.95
CA GLY A 113 1.28 0.48 0.47
C GLY A 113 1.33 0.30 -1.05
N GLY A 114 0.39 0.89 -1.78
CA GLY A 114 0.44 0.96 -3.24
C GLY A 114 1.67 1.69 -3.77
N VAL A 115 2.18 2.69 -3.03
CA VAL A 115 3.42 3.41 -3.39
C VAL A 115 4.63 2.48 -3.37
N VAL A 116 4.74 1.64 -2.34
CA VAL A 116 5.79 0.63 -2.23
C VAL A 116 5.63 -0.44 -3.31
N SER A 117 4.40 -0.92 -3.52
CA SER A 117 4.09 -1.97 -4.49
C SER A 117 4.38 -1.57 -5.94
N SER A 118 4.29 -0.27 -6.22
CA SER A 118 4.54 0.40 -7.50
C SER A 118 6.00 0.88 -7.65
N GLU A 119 6.84 0.69 -6.61
CA GLU A 119 8.23 1.16 -6.60
C GLU A 119 8.34 2.68 -6.85
N ALA A 120 7.40 3.45 -6.29
CA ALA A 120 7.23 4.88 -6.55
C ALA A 120 7.74 5.77 -5.40
N SER A 121 8.43 5.20 -4.39
CA SER A 121 8.83 5.91 -3.17
C SER A 121 9.60 7.21 -3.44
N ASP A 122 10.59 7.19 -4.34
CA ASP A 122 11.40 8.37 -4.66
C ASP A 122 10.60 9.44 -5.40
N LEU A 123 9.73 9.04 -6.33
CA LEU A 123 8.85 9.94 -7.07
C LEU A 123 7.83 10.62 -6.15
N VAL A 124 7.26 9.86 -5.21
CA VAL A 124 6.35 10.43 -4.20
C VAL A 124 7.11 11.36 -3.25
N ARG A 125 8.33 11.03 -2.83
CA ARG A 125 9.18 11.95 -2.06
C ARG A 125 9.46 13.24 -2.82
N MET A 126 9.71 13.16 -4.14
CA MET A 126 9.85 14.34 -5.00
C MET A 126 8.55 15.17 -5.04
N LEU A 127 7.39 14.54 -5.15
CA LEU A 127 6.08 15.21 -5.15
C LEU A 127 5.83 15.92 -3.82
N VAL A 128 6.08 15.26 -2.69
CA VAL A 128 5.96 15.84 -1.34
C VAL A 128 6.85 17.08 -1.22
N ASN A 129 8.13 16.96 -1.56
CA ASN A 129 9.08 18.08 -1.49
C ASN A 129 8.70 19.23 -2.43
N LYS A 130 8.23 18.93 -3.64
CA LYS A 130 7.81 19.94 -4.62
C LYS A 130 6.58 20.69 -4.14
N THR A 131 5.57 19.99 -3.63
CA THR A 131 4.32 20.62 -3.17
C THR A 131 4.45 21.33 -1.82
N GLY A 132 5.48 20.99 -1.04
CA GLY A 132 5.67 21.43 0.34
C GLY A 132 4.58 20.90 1.30
N ALA A 133 3.76 19.96 0.84
CA ALA A 133 2.63 19.46 1.62
C ALA A 133 3.12 18.55 2.75
N PRO A 134 2.59 18.67 3.97
CA PRO A 134 2.78 17.66 5.00
C PRO A 134 2.27 16.30 4.51
N CYS A 135 3.00 15.27 4.87
CA CYS A 135 2.78 13.91 4.45
C CYS A 135 2.54 13.01 5.67
N CYS A 136 1.53 12.16 5.59
CA CYS A 136 1.30 11.08 6.52
C CYS A 136 1.31 9.75 5.78
N HIS A 137 1.41 8.64 6.51
CA HIS A 137 1.46 7.33 5.90
C HIS A 137 0.64 6.30 6.67
N THR A 138 0.12 5.32 5.93
CA THR A 138 -0.40 4.09 6.54
C THR A 138 0.76 3.24 7.07
N LEU A 139 0.47 2.21 7.86
CA LEU A 139 1.48 1.26 8.31
C LEU A 139 2.20 0.59 7.13
N MET A 140 1.47 0.31 6.05
CA MET A 140 2.01 -0.34 4.83
C MET A 140 2.97 0.54 4.02
N ALA A 141 3.07 1.82 4.37
CA ALA A 141 3.96 2.79 3.72
C ALA A 141 5.01 3.36 4.68
N ALA A 142 5.16 2.77 5.87
CA ALA A 142 6.25 3.13 6.78
C ALA A 142 7.60 2.98 6.05
N GLY A 143 8.43 4.02 6.14
CA GLY A 143 9.74 4.06 5.46
C GLY A 143 9.74 4.67 4.06
N VAL A 144 8.59 5.00 3.45
CA VAL A 144 8.57 5.74 2.17
C VAL A 144 9.18 7.13 2.34
N LEU A 145 8.83 7.85 3.41
CA LEU A 145 9.61 8.99 3.88
C LEU A 145 10.44 8.57 5.09
N GLY A 146 11.66 9.09 5.18
CA GLY A 146 12.48 8.95 6.38
C GLY A 146 11.83 9.64 7.59
N TYR A 147 12.07 9.11 8.78
CA TYR A 147 11.50 9.66 10.03
C TYR A 147 12.00 11.09 10.33
N SER A 148 13.21 11.43 9.90
CA SER A 148 13.79 12.77 10.05
C SER A 148 13.37 13.77 8.96
N GLU A 149 12.62 13.33 7.94
CA GLU A 149 12.16 14.23 6.89
C GLU A 149 11.10 15.20 7.45
N ARG A 150 11.33 16.50 7.31
CA ARG A 150 10.49 17.57 7.90
C ARG A 150 9.01 17.46 7.57
N LEU A 151 8.68 16.96 6.37
CA LEU A 151 7.30 16.84 5.90
C LEU A 151 6.66 15.50 6.32
N ASN A 152 7.37 14.60 7.00
CA ASN A 152 6.81 13.37 7.52
C ASN A 152 6.15 13.61 8.89
N TYR A 153 4.82 13.55 8.93
CA TYR A 153 4.02 13.65 10.16
C TYR A 153 3.73 12.27 10.78
N GLY A 154 4.09 11.18 10.09
CA GLY A 154 4.04 9.82 10.61
C GLY A 154 2.72 9.10 10.36
N LEU A 155 2.42 8.14 11.22
CA LEU A 155 1.30 7.23 11.08
C LEU A 155 -0.05 7.97 11.20
N VAL A 156 -0.97 7.68 10.28
CA VAL A 156 -2.37 8.14 10.31
C VAL A 156 -3.29 7.06 10.89
N GLY A 157 -4.38 7.47 11.55
CA GLY A 157 -5.46 6.58 11.98
C GLY A 157 -5.50 6.30 13.48
N MET A 158 -6.03 5.14 13.85
CA MET A 158 -6.33 4.74 15.23
C MET A 158 -5.16 4.89 16.21
N HIS A 159 -3.95 4.54 15.76
CA HIS A 159 -2.71 4.63 16.53
C HIS A 159 -1.76 5.68 15.96
N GLY A 160 -2.27 6.57 15.11
CA GLY A 160 -1.52 7.72 14.61
C GLY A 160 -1.36 8.82 15.66
N SER A 161 -0.50 9.78 15.37
CA SER A 161 -0.33 10.95 16.24
C SER A 161 -1.52 11.91 16.14
N PHE A 162 -1.70 12.75 17.16
CA PHE A 162 -2.77 13.73 17.18
C PHE A 162 -2.60 14.72 16.03
N VAL A 163 -1.38 15.26 15.83
CA VAL A 163 -1.08 16.20 14.74
C VAL A 163 -1.42 15.64 13.37
N THR A 164 -1.15 14.35 13.13
CA THR A 164 -1.38 13.72 11.82
C THR A 164 -2.87 13.59 11.52
N ASN A 165 -3.63 13.11 12.49
CA ASN A 165 -5.08 13.02 12.34
C ASN A 165 -5.72 14.41 12.24
N LYS A 166 -5.17 15.40 12.97
CA LYS A 166 -5.62 16.79 12.92
C LYS A 166 -5.32 17.45 11.58
N ALA A 167 -4.17 17.14 10.98
CA ALA A 167 -3.81 17.62 9.65
C ALA A 167 -4.84 17.18 8.60
N ILE A 168 -5.26 15.91 8.61
CA ILE A 168 -6.33 15.43 7.72
C ILE A 168 -7.67 16.12 8.01
N ASP A 169 -8.05 16.26 9.29
CA ASP A 169 -9.32 16.91 9.67
C ASP A 169 -9.41 18.37 9.18
N GLU A 170 -8.28 19.07 9.10
CA GLU A 170 -8.22 20.49 8.71
C GLU A 170 -7.77 20.75 7.27
N ALA A 171 -7.38 19.70 6.55
CA ALA A 171 -6.95 19.78 5.17
C ALA A 171 -8.06 20.38 4.29
N ASP A 172 -7.65 21.18 3.30
CA ASP A 172 -8.54 21.63 2.22
C ASP A 172 -8.39 20.79 0.95
N VAL A 173 -7.28 20.05 0.82
CA VAL A 173 -7.07 19.01 -0.18
C VAL A 173 -6.35 17.84 0.47
N LEU A 174 -6.90 16.62 0.30
CA LEU A 174 -6.24 15.38 0.67
C LEU A 174 -5.84 14.64 -0.61
N VAL A 175 -4.56 14.32 -0.76
CA VAL A 175 -4.05 13.50 -1.86
C VAL A 175 -3.71 12.12 -1.32
N ALA A 176 -4.62 11.18 -1.52
CA ALA A 176 -4.49 9.78 -1.13
C ALA A 176 -3.78 9.00 -2.24
N ILE A 177 -2.56 8.53 -1.99
CA ILE A 177 -1.70 7.88 -2.99
C ILE A 177 -1.49 6.42 -2.65
N GLY A 178 -2.04 5.52 -3.47
CA GLY A 178 -1.88 4.06 -3.31
C GLY A 178 -2.42 3.56 -1.96
N THR A 179 -3.45 4.21 -1.44
CA THR A 179 -4.05 3.91 -0.13
C THR A 179 -5.54 3.63 -0.29
N ARG A 180 -6.00 2.66 0.50
CA ARG A 180 -7.41 2.44 0.77
C ARG A 180 -7.75 3.05 2.11
N PHE A 181 -8.87 3.75 2.19
CA PHE A 181 -9.36 4.35 3.43
C PHE A 181 -9.89 3.26 4.38
N SER A 182 -8.99 2.49 4.98
CA SER A 182 -9.35 1.37 5.87
C SER A 182 -10.07 1.86 7.13
N ASP A 183 -10.79 0.96 7.79
CA ASP A 183 -11.45 1.19 9.08
C ASP A 183 -10.47 1.50 10.24
N ARG A 184 -9.17 1.31 10.03
CA ARG A 184 -8.09 1.71 10.97
C ARG A 184 -7.52 3.09 10.68
N VAL A 185 -7.79 3.66 9.51
CA VAL A 185 -7.37 5.00 9.08
C VAL A 185 -8.56 5.95 9.13
N ALA A 186 -9.60 5.68 8.33
CA ALA A 186 -10.83 6.44 8.27
C ALA A 186 -11.87 5.88 9.26
N LEU A 187 -11.59 6.00 10.56
CA LEU A 187 -12.40 5.42 11.65
C LEU A 187 -13.89 5.79 11.57
N ASN A 188 -14.18 7.00 11.09
CA ASN A 188 -15.52 7.46 10.78
C ASN A 188 -15.50 8.09 9.38
N THR A 189 -15.91 7.30 8.38
CA THR A 189 -15.87 7.69 6.97
C THR A 189 -16.73 8.90 6.64
N ASN A 190 -17.77 9.21 7.43
CA ASN A 190 -18.60 10.41 7.26
C ASN A 190 -17.92 11.70 7.74
N ARG A 191 -16.87 11.58 8.58
CA ARG A 191 -16.12 12.72 9.12
C ARG A 191 -14.68 12.79 8.64
N PHE A 192 -14.15 11.70 8.12
CA PHE A 192 -12.78 11.64 7.62
C PHE A 192 -12.61 12.61 6.44
N ALA A 193 -11.62 13.51 6.54
CA ALA A 193 -11.30 14.51 5.51
C ALA A 193 -12.50 15.35 5.00
N HIS A 194 -13.56 15.51 5.79
CA HIS A 194 -14.82 16.13 5.35
C HIS A 194 -14.70 17.61 4.92
N LYS A 195 -13.60 18.28 5.27
CA LYS A 195 -13.31 19.67 4.86
C LYS A 195 -12.48 19.75 3.58
N ALA A 196 -11.94 18.62 3.13
CA ALA A 196 -11.00 18.54 2.03
C ALA A 196 -11.68 18.17 0.72
N LYS A 197 -11.10 18.63 -0.39
CA LYS A 197 -11.26 17.95 -1.67
C LYS A 197 -10.37 16.71 -1.68
N VAL A 198 -10.96 15.54 -1.86
CA VAL A 198 -10.22 14.27 -1.82
C VAL A 198 -9.85 13.83 -3.22
N ILE A 199 -8.54 13.72 -3.46
CA ILE A 199 -7.96 13.14 -4.67
C ILE A 199 -7.46 11.75 -4.31
N GLN A 200 -7.94 10.69 -4.98
CA GLN A 200 -7.47 9.33 -4.75
C GLN A 200 -6.78 8.78 -6.00
N ILE A 201 -5.58 8.24 -5.79
CA ILE A 201 -4.77 7.55 -6.78
C ILE A 201 -4.72 6.09 -6.37
N ASP A 202 -5.35 5.22 -7.15
CA ASP A 202 -5.35 3.78 -6.89
C ASP A 202 -5.37 2.99 -8.20
N ILE A 203 -4.73 1.83 -8.22
CA ILE A 203 -4.72 0.94 -9.39
C ILE A 203 -6.02 0.13 -9.50
N ASP A 204 -6.74 -0.03 -8.39
CA ASP A 204 -7.96 -0.81 -8.28
C ASP A 204 -9.18 0.13 -8.27
N LEU A 205 -9.88 0.18 -9.40
CA LEU A 205 -11.12 0.97 -9.55
C LEU A 205 -12.13 0.68 -8.45
N SER A 206 -12.17 -0.55 -7.93
CA SER A 206 -13.13 -0.91 -6.89
C SER A 206 -12.89 -0.15 -5.58
N GLU A 207 -11.67 0.31 -5.30
CA GLU A 207 -11.30 1.05 -4.10
C GLU A 207 -11.70 2.54 -4.15
N ILE A 208 -12.05 3.05 -5.32
CA ILE A 208 -12.57 4.41 -5.49
C ILE A 208 -14.00 4.48 -4.95
N ASP A 209 -14.30 5.53 -4.18
CA ASP A 209 -15.64 5.76 -3.59
C ASP A 209 -16.17 4.63 -2.68
N LYS A 210 -15.33 3.65 -2.33
CA LYS A 210 -15.71 2.46 -1.54
C LYS A 210 -16.05 2.82 -0.10
N ASN A 211 -15.12 3.47 0.59
CA ASN A 211 -15.24 3.81 2.01
C ASN A 211 -15.43 5.31 2.23
N VAL A 212 -14.66 6.15 1.54
CA VAL A 212 -14.74 7.62 1.59
C VAL A 212 -15.07 8.10 0.18
N LYS A 213 -15.98 9.06 0.06
CA LYS A 213 -16.30 9.67 -1.23
C LYS A 213 -15.17 10.58 -1.69
N VAL A 214 -14.79 10.46 -2.95
CA VAL A 214 -13.69 11.22 -3.53
C VAL A 214 -14.20 12.25 -4.52
N ASP A 215 -13.53 13.40 -4.57
CA ASP A 215 -13.86 14.46 -5.53
C ASP A 215 -13.18 14.24 -6.88
N HIS A 216 -12.03 13.58 -6.88
CA HIS A 216 -11.25 13.31 -8.09
C HIS A 216 -10.50 11.97 -7.96
N ALA A 217 -10.61 11.11 -8.96
CA ALA A 217 -9.93 9.82 -8.97
C ALA A 217 -8.98 9.72 -10.17
N LEU A 218 -7.78 9.21 -9.95
CA LEU A 218 -6.84 8.82 -11.00
C LEU A 218 -6.60 7.32 -10.85
N VAL A 219 -7.17 6.54 -11.77
CA VAL A 219 -7.12 5.08 -11.69
C VAL A 219 -5.99 4.54 -12.54
N GLY A 220 -5.02 3.92 -11.89
CA GLY A 220 -3.83 3.39 -12.54
C GLY A 220 -2.64 3.24 -11.58
N ASP A 221 -1.50 2.88 -12.14
CA ASP A 221 -0.27 2.72 -11.35
C ASP A 221 0.21 4.05 -10.76
N VAL A 222 0.62 4.01 -9.50
CA VAL A 222 1.07 5.19 -8.74
C VAL A 222 2.29 5.83 -9.40
N LYS A 223 3.27 5.04 -9.84
CA LYS A 223 4.52 5.53 -10.43
C LYS A 223 4.22 6.36 -11.67
N THR A 224 3.42 5.81 -12.58
CA THR A 224 2.97 6.47 -13.82
C THR A 224 2.25 7.78 -13.50
N ILE A 225 1.27 7.75 -12.59
CA ILE A 225 0.47 8.93 -12.25
C ILE A 225 1.29 10.02 -11.57
N VAL A 226 2.16 9.65 -10.63
CA VAL A 226 2.99 10.61 -9.89
C VAL A 226 4.02 11.25 -10.81
N MET A 227 4.59 10.50 -11.76
CA MET A 227 5.44 11.06 -12.82
C MET A 227 4.71 12.15 -13.60
N ASP A 228 3.49 11.88 -14.05
CA ASP A 228 2.68 12.85 -14.80
C ASP A 228 2.31 14.07 -13.95
N LEU A 229 1.90 13.85 -12.69
CA LEU A 229 1.58 14.93 -11.75
C LEU A 229 2.78 15.86 -11.53
N LEU A 230 4.00 15.32 -11.44
CA LEU A 230 5.22 16.10 -11.24
C LEU A 230 5.45 17.14 -12.34
N HIS A 231 4.95 16.94 -13.57
CA HIS A 231 5.03 17.93 -14.64
C HIS A 231 4.14 19.17 -14.39
N TYR A 232 3.01 19.00 -13.70
CA TYR A 232 1.99 20.04 -13.55
C TYR A 232 1.90 20.66 -12.15
N VAL A 233 2.35 19.95 -11.12
CA VAL A 233 2.45 20.51 -9.77
C VAL A 233 3.58 21.53 -9.69
N LYS A 234 3.33 22.63 -8.98
CA LYS A 234 4.23 23.77 -8.83
C LYS A 234 4.85 23.77 -7.44
N GLN A 235 6.06 24.32 -7.37
CA GLN A 235 6.67 24.58 -6.08
C GLN A 235 5.82 25.57 -5.29
N SER A 236 5.51 25.22 -4.05
CA SER A 236 4.63 26.01 -3.18
C SER A 236 5.23 26.16 -1.80
N ASP A 237 5.15 27.36 -1.24
CA ASP A 237 5.48 27.60 0.17
C ASP A 237 4.25 27.29 1.04
N ARG A 238 4.42 26.35 1.97
CA ARG A 238 3.40 25.91 2.93
C ARG A 238 3.75 26.30 4.36
N THR A 239 4.66 27.24 4.56
CA THR A 239 5.18 27.62 5.88
C THR A 239 4.09 27.94 6.90
N ASP A 240 3.05 28.69 6.55
CA ASP A 240 1.98 29.01 7.50
C ASP A 240 1.12 27.80 7.88
N TRP A 241 0.95 26.87 6.94
CA TRP A 241 0.27 25.61 7.24
C TRP A 241 1.13 24.73 8.16
N LEU A 242 2.42 24.61 7.86
CA LEU A 242 3.37 23.87 8.69
C LEU A 242 3.46 24.44 10.11
N LYS A 243 3.49 25.77 10.28
CA LYS A 243 3.44 26.42 11.60
C LYS A 243 2.18 26.03 12.38
N THR A 244 1.03 25.99 11.71
CA THR A 244 -0.22 25.57 12.34
C THR A 244 -0.13 24.13 12.84
N LEU A 245 0.44 23.24 12.01
CA LEU A 245 0.64 21.84 12.41
C LEU A 245 1.69 21.70 13.52
N ASP A 246 2.74 22.51 13.54
CA ASP A 246 3.75 22.53 14.61
C ASP A 246 3.13 22.94 15.95
N GLU A 247 2.13 23.82 15.96
CA GLU A 247 1.34 24.13 17.17
C GLU A 247 0.52 22.93 17.63
N TYR A 248 -0.12 22.19 16.71
CA TYR A 248 -0.83 20.95 17.07
C TYR A 248 0.10 19.85 17.56
N LYS A 249 1.32 19.76 17.01
CA LYS A 249 2.34 18.78 17.41
C LYS A 249 2.72 18.90 18.89
N LYS A 250 2.60 20.09 19.49
CA LYS A 250 2.80 20.27 20.93
C LYS A 250 1.81 19.48 21.79
N SER A 251 0.67 19.09 21.23
CA SER A 251 -0.35 18.26 21.90
C SER A 251 -0.15 16.76 21.67
N ASP A 252 0.85 16.37 20.86
CA ASP A 252 1.17 14.96 20.70
C ASP A 252 1.66 14.37 22.03
N TYR A 253 1.39 13.08 22.20
CA TYR A 253 1.91 12.34 23.34
C TYR A 253 3.43 12.19 23.22
N HIS A 254 4.14 12.64 24.25
CA HIS A 254 5.59 12.47 24.38
C HIS A 254 5.83 11.42 25.47
N PRO A 255 6.30 10.22 25.11
CA PRO A 255 6.56 9.18 26.09
C PRO A 255 7.72 9.58 27.01
N VAL A 256 7.67 9.13 28.27
CA VAL A 256 8.66 9.45 29.30
C VAL A 256 9.41 8.18 29.70
N ASP A 257 10.73 8.25 29.73
CA ASP A 257 11.62 7.17 30.14
C ASP A 257 11.38 6.77 31.61
N SER A 258 11.53 5.49 31.92
CA SER A 258 11.49 4.96 33.29
C SER A 258 12.85 4.39 33.67
N ASP A 259 13.30 4.72 34.88
CA ASP A 259 14.53 4.16 35.47
C ASP A 259 14.29 2.81 36.17
N LYS A 260 13.02 2.40 36.33
CA LYS A 260 12.63 1.21 37.11
C LYS A 260 12.39 -0.03 36.25
N PHE A 261 11.94 0.16 35.02
CA PHE A 261 11.61 -0.91 34.09
C PHE A 261 11.75 -0.40 32.65
N ILE A 262 12.03 -1.31 31.73
CA ILE A 262 12.12 -0.98 30.31
C ILE A 262 10.71 -0.73 29.78
N THR A 263 10.47 0.47 29.28
CA THR A 263 9.22 0.81 28.59
C THR A 263 9.33 0.49 27.09
N PRO A 264 8.20 0.34 26.37
CA PRO A 264 8.22 0.04 24.95
C PRO A 264 9.04 1.01 24.09
N HIS A 265 8.87 2.32 24.27
CA HIS A 265 9.61 3.31 23.48
C HIS A 265 11.13 3.31 23.80
N GLN A 266 11.55 2.98 25.03
CA GLN A 266 12.96 2.83 25.37
C GLN A 266 13.53 1.61 24.64
N LEU A 267 12.79 0.50 24.60
CA LEU A 267 13.21 -0.71 23.91
C LEU A 267 13.35 -0.48 22.39
N ILE A 268 12.33 0.10 21.75
CA ILE A 268 12.36 0.35 20.31
C ILE A 268 13.46 1.35 19.94
N ARG A 269 13.59 2.45 20.69
CA ARG A 269 14.67 3.43 20.50
C ARG A 269 16.05 2.78 20.59
N ALA A 270 16.28 1.95 21.62
CA ALA A 270 17.54 1.24 21.79
C ALA A 270 17.84 0.29 20.62
N ILE A 271 16.83 -0.38 20.07
CA ILE A 271 16.99 -1.19 18.84
C ILE A 271 17.40 -0.28 17.67
N CYS A 272 16.64 0.78 17.39
CA CYS A 272 16.89 1.69 16.27
C CYS A 272 18.27 2.37 16.32
N GLU A 273 18.78 2.69 17.52
CA GLU A 273 20.10 3.30 17.69
C GLU A 273 21.26 2.32 17.50
N ASN A 274 21.02 1.01 17.60
CA ASN A 274 22.05 -0.03 17.59
C ASN A 274 22.02 -0.93 16.35
N VAL A 275 21.23 -0.58 15.33
CA VAL A 275 21.16 -1.33 14.06
C VAL A 275 21.49 -0.43 12.86
N PRO A 276 21.97 -0.99 11.74
CA PRO A 276 22.19 -0.26 10.50
C PRO A 276 20.91 0.41 9.96
N LYS A 277 21.06 1.52 9.22
CA LYS A 277 19.92 2.28 8.66
C LYS A 277 19.10 1.51 7.63
N ASP A 278 19.69 0.50 7.00
CA ASP A 278 19.08 -0.39 6.01
C ASP A 278 18.47 -1.66 6.65
N THR A 279 18.34 -1.69 7.98
CA THR A 279 17.70 -2.80 8.70
C THR A 279 16.23 -2.94 8.30
N VAL A 280 15.84 -4.17 7.97
CA VAL A 280 14.45 -4.54 7.73
C VAL A 280 13.80 -4.94 9.04
N TYR A 281 12.71 -4.28 9.40
CA TYR A 281 11.91 -4.59 10.58
C TYR A 281 10.72 -5.48 10.21
N VAL A 282 10.52 -6.55 10.97
CA VAL A 282 9.40 -7.47 10.78
C VAL A 282 8.67 -7.61 12.12
N THR A 283 7.35 -7.49 12.07
CA THR A 283 6.48 -7.60 13.24
C THR A 283 5.30 -8.51 12.91
N ASP A 284 4.77 -9.17 13.93
CA ASP A 284 3.44 -9.80 13.84
C ASP A 284 2.39 -8.77 14.28
N VAL A 285 1.27 -9.21 14.85
CA VAL A 285 0.17 -8.34 15.28
C VAL A 285 0.17 -8.19 16.80
N GLY A 286 0.12 -6.95 17.27
CA GLY A 286 -0.04 -6.63 18.69
C GLY A 286 0.37 -5.21 19.02
N GLN A 287 0.42 -4.86 20.31
CA GLN A 287 0.89 -3.55 20.74
C GLN A 287 2.32 -3.27 20.27
N HIS A 288 3.17 -4.31 20.27
CA HIS A 288 4.55 -4.23 19.81
C HIS A 288 4.69 -3.78 18.36
N GLN A 289 3.73 -4.12 17.48
CA GLN A 289 3.70 -3.64 16.10
C GLN A 289 3.47 -2.13 16.04
N MET A 290 2.54 -1.63 16.84
CA MET A 290 2.27 -0.19 16.89
C MET A 290 3.46 0.56 17.49
N TRP A 291 4.09 0.03 18.55
CA TRP A 291 5.30 0.63 19.12
C TRP A 291 6.45 0.68 18.12
N ALA A 292 6.66 -0.39 17.35
CA ALA A 292 7.69 -0.42 16.31
C ALA A 292 7.44 0.58 15.17
N ALA A 293 6.17 0.95 14.92
CA ALA A 293 5.81 1.94 13.91
C ALA A 293 5.84 3.39 14.44
N GLN A 294 5.69 3.57 15.76
CA GLN A 294 5.58 4.88 16.41
C GLN A 294 6.93 5.44 16.89
N TYR A 295 7.86 4.56 17.29
CA TYR A 295 9.11 4.90 17.96
C TYR A 295 10.32 4.42 17.16
#